data_AF-A0A964PJK9-F1
#
_entry.id   AF-A0A964PJK9-F1
#
_cell.length_a   1.000
_cell.length_b   1.000
_cell.length_c   1.000
_cell.angle_alpha   90.00
_cell.angle_beta   90.00
_cell.angle_gamma   90.00
#
_symmetry.space_group_name_H-M   'P 1'
#
loop_
_entity.id
_entity.type
_entity.pdbx_description
1 polymer ?
#
loop_
_entity_poly.entity_id
_entity_poly.type
_entity_poly.pdbx_seq_one_letter_code
_entity_poly.pdbx_strand_id
1 'polypeptide(L)'
;GLANALAALEEGITTLDSSLGGLGGCPYAPGASGNIVTEDLVFMLDAMGLRTGIDIEKLLKVRSILAEALPADELYGFTPDAGLPKGYGVGGWGAGPPAR
;
A
#
# COMPACT_ATOMS: atom_id res chain seq x y z
N GLY A 1 7.75 2.80 8.18
CA GLY A 1 6.96 1.65 7.70
C GLY A 1 7.70 0.91 6.61
N LEU A 2 7.63 1.40 5.37
CA LEU A 2 8.14 0.71 4.18
C LEU A 2 9.62 0.31 4.24
N ALA A 3 10.51 1.17 4.76
CA ALA A 3 11.93 0.82 4.91
C ALA A 3 12.15 -0.43 5.78
N ASN A 4 11.39 -0.57 6.87
CA ASN A 4 11.49 -1.77 7.72
C ASN A 4 10.83 -2.98 7.06
N ALA A 5 9.75 -2.78 6.29
CA ALA A 5 9.15 -3.85 5.49
C ALA A 5 10.16 -4.39 4.46
N LEU A 6 10.89 -3.51 3.77
CA LEU A 6 11.96 -3.90 2.86
C LEU A 6 13.07 -4.67 3.59
N ALA A 7 13.57 -4.16 4.70
CA ALA A 7 14.57 -4.86 5.51
C ALA A 7 14.09 -6.25 5.96
N ALA A 8 12.82 -6.39 6.33
CA ALA A 8 12.23 -7.69 6.67
C ALA A 8 12.17 -8.66 5.48
N LEU A 9 11.86 -8.16 4.27
CA LEU A 9 11.89 -8.97 3.04
C LEU A 9 13.30 -9.50 2.75
N GLU A 10 14.33 -8.68 2.99
CA GLU A 10 15.74 -9.06 2.81
C GLU A 10 16.15 -10.19 3.76
N GLU A 11 15.55 -10.26 4.94
CA GLU A 11 15.70 -11.35 5.93
C GLU A 11 14.77 -12.56 5.66
N GLY A 12 14.04 -12.57 4.53
CA GLY A 12 13.18 -13.67 4.11
C GLY A 12 11.77 -13.70 4.71
N ILE A 13 11.34 -12.63 5.39
CA ILE A 13 9.95 -12.49 5.82
C ILE A 13 9.05 -12.30 4.61
N THR A 14 7.95 -13.06 4.53
CA THR A 14 7.01 -13.00 3.39
C THR A 14 5.59 -12.58 3.77
N THR A 15 5.35 -12.36 5.06
CA THR A 15 4.06 -11.93 5.61
C THR A 15 4.25 -10.59 6.31
N LEU A 16 3.55 -9.57 5.83
CA LEU A 16 3.65 -8.20 6.33
C LEU A 16 2.24 -7.66 6.55
N ASP A 17 1.99 -7.13 7.76
CA ASP A 17 0.73 -6.49 8.09
C ASP A 17 0.75 -5.00 7.69
N SER A 18 -0.40 -4.52 7.20
CA SER A 18 -0.61 -3.13 6.81
C SER A 18 -2.09 -2.78 7.00
N SER A 19 -2.44 -1.49 6.88
CA SER A 19 -3.83 -1.05 6.91
C SER A 19 -4.13 -0.08 5.77
N LEU A 20 -5.33 -0.21 5.20
CA LEU A 20 -5.83 0.68 4.15
C LEU A 20 -5.81 2.13 4.65
N GLY A 21 -5.25 3.04 3.85
CA GLY A 21 -5.08 4.44 4.23
C GLY A 21 -4.22 4.68 5.48
N GLY A 22 -3.48 3.69 5.96
CA GLY A 22 -2.66 3.79 7.17
C GLY A 22 -3.47 3.86 8.47
N LEU A 23 -4.73 3.41 8.48
CA LEU A 23 -5.56 3.40 9.70
C LEU A 23 -4.90 2.69 10.88
N GLY A 24 -5.37 3.01 12.09
CA GLY A 24 -4.93 2.38 13.34
C GLY A 24 -4.00 3.22 14.20
N GLY A 25 -4.06 4.56 14.08
CA GLY A 25 -3.36 5.47 14.99
C GLY A 25 -3.79 5.28 16.45
N CYS A 26 -2.90 5.63 17.39
CA CYS A 26 -3.19 5.51 18.82
C CYS A 26 -4.02 6.70 19.31
N PRO A 27 -5.21 6.50 19.89
CA PRO A 27 -6.04 7.60 20.41
C PRO A 27 -5.38 8.33 21.60
N TYR A 28 -4.37 7.72 22.22
CA TYR A 28 -3.65 8.27 23.37
C TYR A 28 -2.32 8.97 22.99
N ALA A 29 -1.89 8.88 21.73
CA ALA A 29 -0.66 9.49 21.25
C ALA A 29 -0.95 10.32 19.99
N PRO A 30 -1.35 11.60 20.14
CA PRO A 30 -1.60 12.50 19.02
C PRO A 30 -0.36 12.59 18.13
N GLY A 31 -0.49 12.22 16.86
CA GLY A 31 0.61 12.24 15.87
C GLY A 31 1.47 10.96 15.80
N ALA A 32 1.15 9.91 16.57
CA ALA A 32 1.73 8.60 16.28
C ALA A 32 1.24 8.13 14.90
N SER A 33 2.17 7.95 13.96
CA SER A 33 1.85 7.44 12.62
C SER A 33 1.13 6.10 12.74
N GLY A 34 0.04 5.91 12.00
CA GLY A 34 -0.69 4.65 11.96
C GLY A 34 0.11 3.51 11.32
N ASN A 35 -0.60 2.45 10.90
CA ASN A 35 0.04 1.30 10.27
C ASN A 35 0.70 1.67 8.94
N ILE A 36 1.50 0.76 8.39
CA ILE A 36 1.96 0.89 7.00
C ILE A 36 0.73 1.03 6.09
N VAL A 37 0.74 2.03 5.21
CA VAL A 37 -0.31 2.25 4.22
C VAL A 37 -0.30 1.08 3.23
N THR A 38 -1.39 0.32 3.15
CA THR A 38 -1.49 -0.87 2.28
C THR A 38 -1.25 -0.51 0.81
N GLU A 39 -1.78 0.63 0.34
CA GLU A 39 -1.62 1.11 -1.04
C GLU A 39 -0.15 1.32 -1.40
N ASP A 40 0.60 1.99 -0.53
CA ASP A 40 2.01 2.28 -0.74
C ASP A 40 2.85 1.00 -0.66
N LEU A 41 2.50 0.07 0.26
CA LEU A 41 3.18 -1.22 0.38
C LEU A 41 2.95 -2.09 -0.84
N VAL A 42 1.70 -2.20 -1.31
CA VAL A 42 1.37 -2.97 -2.52
C VAL A 42 2.06 -2.37 -3.73
N PHE A 43 2.06 -1.05 -3.88
CA PHE A 43 2.78 -0.37 -4.95
C PHE A 43 4.28 -0.67 -4.92
N MET A 44 4.91 -0.55 -3.74
CA MET A 44 6.35 -0.84 -3.58
C MET A 44 6.68 -2.28 -3.99
N LEU A 45 5.91 -3.25 -3.49
CA LEU A 45 6.11 -4.67 -3.79
C LEU A 45 5.91 -4.96 -5.27
N ASP A 46 4.85 -4.45 -5.88
CA ASP A 46 4.54 -4.66 -7.30
C ASP A 46 5.60 -3.99 -8.21
N ALA A 47 6.06 -2.79 -7.85
CA ALA A 47 7.14 -2.10 -8.54
C ALA A 47 8.50 -2.82 -8.43
N MET A 48 8.70 -3.60 -7.37
CA MET A 48 9.85 -4.50 -7.20
C MET A 48 9.69 -5.84 -7.95
N GLY A 49 8.55 -6.07 -8.61
CA GLY A 49 8.23 -7.32 -9.29
C GLY A 49 7.77 -8.45 -8.36
N LEU A 50 7.41 -8.14 -7.11
CA LEU A 50 6.92 -9.10 -6.13
C LEU A 50 5.40 -9.22 -6.21
N ARG A 51 4.91 -10.46 -6.32
CA ARG A 51 3.48 -10.74 -6.45
C ARG A 51 2.79 -10.72 -5.08
N THR A 52 1.89 -9.77 -4.88
CA THR A 52 1.03 -9.69 -3.68
C THR A 52 -0.34 -10.37 -3.89
N GLY A 53 -0.77 -10.51 -5.14
CA GLY A 53 -2.13 -10.96 -5.50
C GLY A 53 -3.20 -9.88 -5.36
N ILE A 54 -2.81 -8.64 -5.04
CA ILE A 54 -3.72 -7.51 -4.86
C ILE A 54 -3.78 -6.68 -6.15
N ASP A 55 -5.00 -6.38 -6.61
CA ASP A 55 -5.25 -5.45 -7.70
C ASP A 55 -5.24 -4.03 -7.15
N ILE A 56 -4.20 -3.26 -7.49
CA ILE A 56 -3.98 -1.92 -6.92
C ILE A 56 -5.04 -0.91 -7.38
N GLU A 57 -5.57 -1.03 -8.59
CA GLU A 57 -6.65 -0.14 -9.04
C GLU A 57 -7.93 -0.39 -8.26
N LYS A 58 -8.26 -1.66 -7.99
CA LYS A 58 -9.38 -2.01 -7.11
C LYS A 58 -9.13 -1.56 -5.68
N LEU A 59 -7.90 -1.70 -5.17
CA LEU A 59 -7.54 -1.24 -3.83
C LEU A 59 -7.77 0.27 -3.67
N LEU A 60 -7.33 1.08 -4.63
CA LEU A 60 -7.56 2.52 -4.64
C LEU A 60 -9.05 2.88 -4.68
N LYS A 61 -9.89 2.10 -5.37
CA LYS A 61 -11.36 2.28 -5.36
C LYS A 61 -11.97 1.96 -3.99
N VAL A 62 -11.47 0.92 -3.31
CA VAL A 62 -11.91 0.58 -1.95
C VAL A 62 -11.53 1.67 -0.95
N ARG A 63 -10.39 2.35 -1.13
CA ARG A 63 -10.01 3.52 -0.31
C ARG A 63 -11.09 4.60 -0.30
N SER A 64 -11.74 4.87 -1.44
CA SER A 64 -12.83 5.86 -1.51
C SER A 64 -14.02 5.47 -0.63
N ILE A 65 -14.38 4.18 -0.61
CA ILE A 65 -15.44 3.67 0.28
C ILE A 65 -15.07 3.88 1.75
N LEU A 66 -13.82 3.64 2.11
CA LEU A 66 -13.32 3.86 3.46
C LEU A 66 -13.40 5.34 3.87
N ALA A 67 -12.97 6.25 2.98
CA ALA A 67 -13.02 7.69 3.24
C ALA A 67 -14.46 8.20 3.46
N GLU A 68 -15.43 7.65 2.72
CA GLU A 68 -16.85 7.97 2.91
C GLU A 68 -17.40 7.41 4.22
N ALA A 69 -16.98 6.21 4.61
CA ALA A 69 -17.44 5.55 5.83
C ALA A 69 -16.85 6.16 7.12
N LEU A 70 -15.63 6.71 7.03
CA LEU A 70 -14.85 7.24 8.16
C LEU A 70 -14.37 8.67 7.88
N PRO A 71 -15.28 9.65 7.77
CA PRO A 71 -14.92 11.02 7.36
C PRO A 71 -14.12 11.80 8.41
N ALA A 72 -14.07 11.32 9.65
CA ALA A 72 -13.30 11.94 10.73
C ALA A 72 -11.88 11.36 10.87
N ASP A 73 -11.60 10.22 10.25
CA ASP A 73 -10.30 9.57 10.30
C ASP A 73 -9.42 10.12 9.17
N GLU A 74 -8.17 10.43 9.51
CA GLU A 74 -7.19 10.86 8.52
C GLU A 74 -6.64 9.65 7.77
N LEU A 75 -6.73 9.70 6.44
CA LEU A 75 -6.14 8.69 5.56
C LEU A 75 -4.84 9.22 4.97
N TYR A 76 -3.78 8.44 5.13
CA TYR A 76 -2.45 8.74 4.57
C TYR A 76 -2.21 7.96 3.28
N GLY A 77 -1.10 8.27 2.60
CA GLY A 77 -0.57 7.47 1.49
C GLY A 77 -0.04 8.31 0.34
N PHE A 78 1.18 8.02 -0.12
CA PHE A 78 1.76 8.74 -1.24
C PHE A 78 1.24 8.26 -2.60
N THR A 79 1.03 6.95 -2.75
CA THR A 79 0.49 6.35 -3.99
C THR A 79 -0.91 6.86 -4.32
N PRO A 80 -1.88 6.90 -3.40
CA PRO A 80 -3.20 7.43 -3.73
C PRO A 80 -3.19 8.94 -4.00
N ASP A 81 -2.27 9.70 -3.39
CA ASP A 81 -2.18 11.15 -3.58
C ASP A 81 -1.48 11.52 -4.90
N ALA A 82 -0.44 10.78 -5.28
CA ALA A 82 0.31 10.99 -6.52
C ALA A 82 -0.34 10.32 -7.74
N GLY A 83 -1.12 9.27 -7.52
CA GLY A 83 -1.61 8.37 -8.56
C GLY A 83 -0.54 7.39 -9.05
N LEU A 84 -0.97 6.41 -9.85
CA LEU A 84 -0.06 5.43 -10.44
C LEU A 84 0.81 6.08 -11.54
N PRO A 85 2.08 5.68 -11.68
CA PRO A 85 2.92 6.25 -12.72
C PRO A 85 2.39 5.92 -14.13
N LYS A 86 2.75 6.73 -15.12
CA LYS A 86 2.31 6.50 -16.51
C LYS A 86 2.77 5.13 -17.02
N GLY A 87 1.87 4.43 -17.71
CA GLY A 87 2.15 3.08 -18.24
C GLY A 87 2.11 1.96 -17.20
N TYR A 88 1.65 2.24 -15.98
CA TYR A 88 1.37 1.21 -14.99
C TYR A 88 0.15 0.37 -15.41
N GLY A 89 0.26 -0.95 -15.32
CA GLY A 89 -0.79 -1.89 -15.70
C GLY A 89 -0.95 -3.01 -14.69
N VAL A 90 -1.94 -3.87 -14.94
CA VAL A 90 -2.21 -5.06 -14.10
C VAL A 90 -1.01 -6.00 -14.16
N GLY A 91 -0.33 -6.19 -13.03
CA GLY A 91 0.87 -7.02 -12.91
C GLY A 91 2.20 -6.26 -12.88
N GLY A 92 2.18 -4.94 -12.70
CA GLY A 92 3.37 -4.15 -12.36
C GLY A 92 3.77 -3.08 -13.37
N TRP A 93 4.83 -2.36 -13.01
CA TRP A 93 5.43 -1.32 -13.84
C TRP A 93 6.43 -1.93 -14.83
N GLY A 94 6.22 -1.73 -16.14
CA GLY A 94 7.11 -2.27 -17.18
C GLY A 94 7.06 -3.80 -17.35
N ALA A 95 6.10 -4.48 -16.73
CA ALA A 95 5.94 -5.92 -16.86
C ALA A 95 5.41 -6.28 -18.26
N GLY A 96 6.29 -6.82 -19.10
CA GLY A 96 5.89 -7.85 -20.04
C GLY A 96 5.19 -9.01 -19.31
N PRO A 97 4.56 -9.95 -20.04
CA PRO A 97 3.74 -11.00 -19.43
C PRO A 97 4.49 -11.74 -18.32
N PRO A 98 3.79 -12.17 -17.26
CA PRO A 98 4.41 -12.66 -16.03
C PRO A 98 5.41 -13.78 -16.31
N ALA A 99 6.60 -13.69 -15.71
CA ALA A 99 7.51 -14.82 -15.64
C ALA A 99 6.81 -15.96 -14.88
N ARG A 100 6.84 -17.14 -15.49
CA ARG A 100 6.16 -18.37 -15.06
C ARG A 100 6.56 -18.80 -13.66
#